data_AF-A0A9D4RQ41-F1
#
_entry.id   AF-A0A9D4RQ41-F1
#
_cell.length_a   1.000
_cell.length_b   1.000
_cell.length_c   1.000
_cell.angle_alpha   90.00
_cell.angle_beta   90.00
_cell.angle_gamma   90.00
#
_symmetry.space_group_name_H-M   'P 1'
#
loop_
_entity.id
_entity.type
_entity.pdbx_description
1 polymer ?
#
loop_
_entity_poly.entity_id
_entity_poly.type
_entity_poly.pdbx_seq_one_letter_code
_entity_poly.pdbx_strand_id
1 'polypeptide(L)'
;MAVYLLDLLLIEISYVHFFPSVLAASCLYVAREVLGVSGEEVWDRNFMHYTKYSVKDMEACISMVQRALNKQSRSRFQGAKNKYAHHVYHGISKHRSVLRCVDLWPEESDEVFGKTESPEPLETIV
;
A
#
# COMPACT_ATOMS: atom_id res chain seq x y z
N MET A 1 1.91 -1.51 12.40
CA MET A 1 1.74 -2.06 11.04
C MET A 1 1.71 -0.96 9.98
N ALA A 2 0.73 -0.06 9.97
CA ALA A 2 0.62 0.98 8.91
C ALA A 2 1.89 1.84 8.74
N VAL A 3 2.53 2.23 9.85
CA VAL A 3 3.81 2.97 9.82
C VAL A 3 4.94 2.16 9.16
N TYR A 4 4.97 0.84 9.36
CA TYR A 4 5.93 -0.03 8.68
C TYR A 4 5.66 -0.08 7.17
N LEU A 5 4.40 -0.16 6.76
CA LEU A 5 4.02 -0.11 5.35
C LEU A 5 4.44 1.23 4.74
N LEU A 6 4.20 2.36 5.41
CA LEU A 6 4.65 3.66 4.93
C LEU A 6 6.18 3.70 4.71
N ASP A 7 6.98 3.25 5.68
CA ASP A 7 8.45 3.24 5.56
C ASP A 7 8.94 2.27 4.46
N LEU A 8 8.18 1.21 4.17
CA LEU A 8 8.47 0.30 3.07
C LEU A 8 8.26 0.98 1.70
N LEU A 9 7.22 1.80 1.58
CA LEU A 9 6.81 2.42 0.31
C LEU A 9 7.58 3.71 0.00
N LEU A 10 8.04 4.44 1.01
CA LEU A 10 8.81 5.69 0.84
C LEU A 10 10.10 5.52 0.02
N ILE A 11 10.58 4.29 -0.10
CA ILE A 11 11.80 3.97 -0.87
C ILE A 11 11.50 3.94 -2.38
N GLU A 12 10.25 3.74 -2.80
CA GLU A 12 9.86 3.63 -4.20
C GLU A 12 9.25 4.95 -4.73
N ILE A 13 9.86 5.50 -5.77
CA ILE A 13 9.44 6.77 -6.41
C ILE A 13 8.00 6.69 -6.97
N SER A 14 7.53 5.49 -7.28
CA SER A 14 6.18 5.23 -7.81
C SER A 14 5.04 5.71 -6.90
N TYR A 15 5.29 5.96 -5.62
CA TYR A 15 4.28 6.44 -4.67
C TYR A 15 4.21 7.97 -4.54
N VAL A 16 5.13 8.71 -5.15
CA VAL A 16 5.21 10.18 -5.06
C VAL A 16 4.02 10.87 -5.73
N HIS A 17 3.32 10.18 -6.63
CA HIS A 17 2.12 10.69 -7.31
C HIS A 17 0.87 10.72 -6.42
N PHE A 18 0.88 10.04 -5.26
CA PHE A 18 -0.24 10.07 -4.32
C PHE A 18 -0.05 11.16 -3.27
N PHE A 19 -1.18 11.73 -2.82
CA PHE A 19 -1.15 12.58 -1.64
C PHE A 19 -0.70 11.78 -0.41
N PRO A 20 0.13 12.36 0.48
CA PRO A 20 0.56 11.69 1.71
C PRO A 20 -0.60 11.19 2.57
N SER A 21 -1.73 11.91 2.57
CA SER A 21 -2.96 11.51 3.26
C SER A 21 -3.60 10.24 2.68
N VAL A 22 -3.66 10.13 1.34
CA VAL A 22 -4.18 8.95 0.63
C VAL A 22 -3.27 7.75 0.88
N LEU A 23 -1.95 7.95 0.82
CA LEU A 23 -0.97 6.90 1.09
C LEU A 23 -1.09 6.38 2.53
N ALA A 24 -1.22 7.28 3.51
CA ALA A 24 -1.41 6.92 4.91
C ALA A 24 -2.72 6.16 5.15
N ALA A 25 -3.83 6.63 4.54
CA ALA A 25 -5.13 5.98 4.63
C ALA A 25 -5.12 4.58 3.99
N SER A 26 -4.48 4.43 2.82
CA SER A 26 -4.31 3.14 2.13
C SER A 26 -3.45 2.17 2.93
N CYS A 27 -2.35 2.65 3.52
CA CYS A 27 -1.52 1.83 4.42
C CYS A 27 -2.30 1.38 5.67
N LEU A 28 -3.19 2.23 6.19
CA LEU A 28 -4.05 1.88 7.31
C LEU A 28 -5.07 0.80 6.91
N TYR A 29 -5.69 0.94 5.75
CA TYR A 29 -6.60 -0.07 5.18
C TYR A 29 -5.89 -1.42 5.07
N VAL A 30 -4.78 -1.48 4.35
CA VAL A 30 -4.01 -2.73 4.13
C VAL A 30 -3.53 -3.30 5.44
N ALA A 31 -3.07 -2.47 6.39
CA ALA A 31 -2.66 -2.93 7.70
C ALA A 31 -3.79 -3.66 8.46
N ARG A 32 -5.03 -3.18 8.36
CA ARG A 32 -6.20 -3.82 8.99
C ARG A 32 -6.54 -5.13 8.31
N GLU A 33 -6.53 -5.13 6.98
CA GLU A 33 -6.78 -6.32 6.16
C GLU A 33 -5.76 -7.43 6.48
N VAL A 34 -4.45 -7.11 6.53
CA VAL A 34 -3.40 -8.06 6.94
C VAL A 34 -3.62 -8.57 8.36
N LEU A 35 -4.15 -7.75 9.27
CA LEU A 35 -4.42 -8.17 10.64
C LEU A 35 -5.68 -9.04 10.78
N GLY A 36 -6.36 -9.36 9.67
CA GLY A 36 -7.51 -10.27 9.63
C GLY A 36 -8.86 -9.57 9.79
N VAL A 37 -8.89 -8.23 9.74
CA VAL A 37 -10.16 -7.51 9.59
C VAL A 37 -10.65 -7.73 8.17
N SER A 38 -11.95 -8.00 7.98
CA SER A 38 -12.51 -8.31 6.67
C SER A 38 -13.87 -7.62 6.46
N GLY A 39 -14.31 -7.56 5.21
CA GLY A 39 -15.58 -6.93 4.84
C GLY A 39 -15.64 -5.44 5.15
N GLU A 40 -16.81 -4.97 5.55
CA GLU A 40 -17.07 -3.54 5.83
C GLU A 40 -16.29 -3.02 7.05
N GLU A 41 -15.79 -3.90 7.92
CA GLU A 41 -15.03 -3.50 9.11
C GLU A 41 -13.60 -3.02 8.78
N VAL A 42 -13.08 -3.36 7.60
CA VAL A 42 -11.75 -2.90 7.15
C VAL A 42 -11.76 -1.38 7.02
N TRP A 43 -12.84 -0.83 6.45
CA TRP A 43 -13.03 0.59 6.23
C TRP A 43 -14.46 1.01 6.59
N ASP A 44 -14.66 1.29 7.88
CA ASP A 44 -15.95 1.69 8.41
C ASP A 44 -16.33 3.15 8.08
N ARG A 45 -17.54 3.56 8.48
CA ARG A 45 -18.03 4.92 8.30
C ARG A 45 -17.21 5.97 9.07
N ASN A 46 -16.53 5.58 10.16
CA ASN A 46 -15.70 6.51 10.92
C ASN A 46 -14.46 6.88 10.14
N PHE A 47 -13.79 5.90 9.51
CA PHE A 47 -12.65 6.17 8.65
C PHE A 47 -13.03 7.08 7.48
N MET A 48 -14.15 6.81 6.81
CA MET A 48 -14.66 7.71 5.76
C MET A 48 -14.97 9.11 6.31
N HIS A 49 -15.55 9.22 7.50
CA HIS A 49 -15.87 10.51 8.11
C HIS A 49 -14.62 11.35 8.42
N TYR A 50 -13.56 10.75 8.97
CA TYR A 50 -12.36 11.48 9.38
C TYR A 50 -11.38 11.71 8.24
N THR A 51 -11.19 10.72 7.36
CA THR A 51 -10.24 10.81 6.25
C THR A 51 -10.83 11.46 5.00
N LYS A 52 -12.17 11.47 4.88
CA LYS A 52 -12.92 11.87 3.68
C LYS A 52 -12.67 11.01 2.44
N TYR A 53 -11.99 9.88 2.59
CA TYR A 53 -11.73 8.94 1.50
C TYR A 53 -12.62 7.70 1.60
N SER A 54 -13.24 7.34 0.47
CA SER A 54 -13.86 6.04 0.27
C SER A 54 -12.82 5.01 -0.18
N VAL A 55 -13.16 3.72 -0.13
CA VAL A 55 -12.27 2.66 -0.64
C VAL A 55 -11.97 2.86 -2.13
N LYS A 56 -12.96 3.34 -2.91
CA LYS A 56 -12.79 3.62 -4.34
C LYS A 56 -11.75 4.70 -4.62
N ASP A 57 -11.72 5.75 -3.79
CA ASP A 57 -10.76 6.85 -3.94
C ASP A 57 -9.30 6.39 -3.69
N MET A 58 -9.13 5.29 -2.95
CA MET A 58 -7.83 4.77 -2.53
C MET A 58 -7.45 3.48 -3.27
N GLU A 59 -8.32 2.92 -4.10
CA GLU A 59 -8.19 1.57 -4.68
C GLU A 59 -6.85 1.35 -5.40
N ALA A 60 -6.44 2.33 -6.22
CA ALA A 60 -5.16 2.29 -6.92
C ALA A 60 -3.97 2.25 -5.93
N CYS A 61 -4.00 3.08 -4.90
CA CYS A 61 -2.95 3.14 -3.89
C CYS A 61 -2.93 1.87 -3.03
N ILE A 62 -4.09 1.34 -2.64
CA ILE A 62 -4.24 0.08 -1.89
C ILE A 62 -3.60 -1.06 -2.68
N SER A 63 -3.93 -1.19 -3.96
CA SER A 63 -3.39 -2.23 -4.84
C SER A 63 -1.87 -2.16 -4.93
N MET A 64 -1.30 -0.95 -5.04
CA MET A 64 0.14 -0.76 -5.06
C MET A 64 0.79 -1.10 -3.72
N VAL A 65 0.16 -0.78 -2.59
CA VAL A 65 0.69 -1.14 -1.26
C VAL A 65 0.70 -2.66 -1.08
N GLN A 66 -0.37 -3.35 -1.48
CA GLN A 66 -0.47 -4.81 -1.41
C GLN A 66 0.63 -5.49 -2.25
N ARG A 67 0.86 -5.01 -3.48
CA ARG A 67 1.95 -5.52 -4.35
C ARG A 67 3.34 -5.31 -3.74
N ALA A 68 3.63 -4.13 -3.20
CA ALA A 68 4.91 -3.88 -2.53
C ALA A 68 5.11 -4.78 -1.32
N LEU A 69 4.04 -5.05 -0.56
CA LEU A 69 4.10 -5.98 0.56
C LEU A 69 4.36 -7.42 0.12
N ASN A 70 3.74 -7.88 -0.97
CA ASN A 70 4.02 -9.22 -1.53
C ASN A 70 5.49 -9.35 -1.99
N LYS A 71 6.04 -8.29 -2.58
CA LYS A 71 7.41 -8.27 -3.12
C LYS A 71 8.49 -7.99 -2.05
N GLN A 72 8.12 -7.59 -0.83
CA GLN A 72 9.07 -7.16 0.21
C GLN A 72 10.14 -8.19 0.59
N SER A 73 9.82 -9.48 0.53
CA SER A 73 10.77 -10.55 0.82
C SER A 73 11.85 -10.71 -0.26
N ARG A 74 11.51 -10.37 -1.52
CA ARG A 74 12.38 -10.45 -2.70
C ARG A 74 13.06 -9.11 -3.01
N SER A 75 12.60 -8.02 -2.41
CA SER A 75 13.14 -6.68 -2.66
C SER A 75 14.58 -6.54 -2.20
N ARG A 76 15.39 -5.77 -2.94
CA ARG A 76 16.74 -5.37 -2.50
C ARG A 76 16.72 -4.39 -1.31
N PHE A 77 15.59 -3.76 -1.06
CA PHE A 77 15.43 -2.72 -0.03
C PHE A 77 14.95 -3.33 1.29
N GLN A 78 15.89 -3.88 2.06
CA GLN A 78 15.59 -4.53 3.35
C GLN A 78 15.69 -3.60 4.58
N GLY A 79 15.99 -2.31 4.39
CA GLY A 79 16.22 -1.35 5.49
C GLY A 79 15.04 -1.23 6.45
N ALA A 80 13.85 -0.94 5.92
CA ALA A 80 12.62 -0.87 6.72
C ALA A 80 12.32 -2.22 7.40
N LYS A 81 12.45 -3.33 6.68
CA LYS A 81 12.22 -4.67 7.23
C LYS A 81 13.12 -4.96 8.43
N ASN A 82 14.41 -4.65 8.33
CA ASN A 82 15.38 -4.84 9.41
C ASN A 82 15.10 -3.92 10.60
N LYS A 83 14.76 -2.65 10.36
CA LYS A 83 14.35 -1.69 11.39
C LYS A 83 13.14 -2.19 12.18
N TYR A 84 12.06 -2.57 11.49
CA TYR A 84 10.82 -3.02 12.12
C TYR A 84 10.82 -4.50 12.56
N ALA A 85 11.91 -5.22 12.33
CA ALA A 85 12.16 -6.53 12.93
C ALA A 85 12.66 -6.43 14.38
N HIS A 86 13.11 -5.25 14.81
CA HIS A 86 13.61 -5.00 16.16
C HIS A 86 12.48 -5.06 17.20
N HIS A 87 12.81 -5.47 18.44
CA HIS A 87 11.83 -5.68 19.51
C HIS A 87 11.12 -4.37 19.93
N VAL A 88 11.79 -3.23 19.80
CA VAL A 88 11.19 -1.88 20.03
C VAL A 88 9.96 -1.64 19.15
N TYR A 89 9.89 -2.29 17.98
CA TYR A 89 8.75 -2.23 17.07
C TYR A 89 7.91 -3.52 17.10
N HIS A 90 8.00 -4.29 18.19
CA HIS A 90 7.32 -5.57 18.38
C HIS A 90 7.59 -6.61 17.29
N GLY A 91 8.70 -6.46 16.55
CA GLY A 91 9.03 -7.36 15.43
C GLY A 91 7.95 -7.41 14.34
N ILE A 92 7.18 -6.33 14.16
CA ILE A 92 6.01 -6.30 13.28
C ILE A 92 6.32 -6.73 11.84
N SER A 93 7.53 -6.48 11.36
CA SER A 93 7.95 -6.90 10.01
C SER A 93 8.04 -8.43 9.83
N LYS A 94 8.25 -9.17 10.93
CA LYS A 94 8.29 -10.64 10.96
C LYS A 94 6.94 -11.25 11.36
N HIS A 95 5.89 -10.43 11.55
CA HIS A 95 4.60 -10.92 11.99
C HIS A 95 4.02 -11.91 10.97
N ARG A 96 3.42 -13.01 11.44
CA ARG A 96 2.91 -14.09 10.58
C ARG A 96 2.01 -13.58 9.44
N SER A 97 1.16 -12.61 9.74
CA SER A 97 0.23 -12.10 8.73
C SER A 97 0.93 -11.30 7.64
N VAL A 98 2.04 -10.61 7.97
CA VAL A 98 2.90 -9.97 6.96
C VAL A 98 3.54 -11.02 6.07
N LEU A 99 4.01 -12.13 6.64
CA LEU A 99 4.66 -13.19 5.87
C LEU A 99 3.67 -13.97 4.99
N ARG A 100 2.39 -13.99 5.35
CA ARG A 100 1.31 -14.65 4.61
C ARG A 100 0.50 -13.71 3.71
N CYS A 101 0.94 -12.46 3.52
CA CYS A 101 0.22 -11.52 2.65
C CYS A 101 0.06 -12.01 1.21
N VAL A 102 1.01 -12.81 0.72
CA VAL A 102 0.96 -13.44 -0.61
C VAL A 102 -0.25 -14.38 -0.76
N ASP A 103 -0.73 -14.97 0.34
CA ASP A 103 -1.92 -15.82 0.34
C ASP A 103 -3.23 -14.99 0.20
N LEU A 104 -3.20 -13.70 0.60
CA LEU A 104 -4.38 -12.82 0.62
C LEU A 104 -4.66 -12.19 -0.74
N TRP A 105 -3.61 -11.81 -1.47
CA TRP A 105 -3.73 -11.19 -2.79
C TRP A 105 -2.79 -11.89 -3.78
N PRO A 106 -3.27 -12.94 -4.50
CA PRO A 106 -2.47 -13.58 -5.53
C PRO A 106 -2.10 -12.56 -6.61
N GLU A 107 -0.83 -12.55 -7.05
CA GLU A 107 -0.37 -11.68 -8.14
C GLU A 107 -1.12 -12.03 -9.43
N GLU A 108 -2.07 -11.19 -9.85
CA GLU A 108 -2.53 -11.18 -11.24
C GLU A 108 -1.41 -10.64 -12.12
N SER A 109 -1.20 -11.29 -13.27
CA SER A 109 -0.15 -11.00 -14.25
C SER A 109 -0.12 -9.51 -14.61
N ASP A 110 1.08 -8.90 -14.55
CA ASP A 110 1.38 -7.48 -14.78
C ASP A 110 0.99 -6.93 -16.20
N GLU A 111 0.22 -7.66 -17.02
CA GLU A 111 -0.14 -7.27 -18.39
C GLU A 111 -1.10 -6.07 -18.49
N VAL A 112 -1.80 -5.70 -17.40
CA VAL A 112 -2.91 -4.74 -17.48
C VAL A 112 -2.47 -3.27 -17.32
N PHE A 113 -1.30 -2.98 -16.72
CA PHE A 113 -0.92 -1.60 -16.37
C PHE A 113 0.17 -0.97 -17.25
N GLY A 114 0.53 -1.62 -18.37
CA GLY A 114 1.46 -1.08 -19.38
C GLY A 114 0.92 0.08 -20.22
N LYS A 115 -0.23 0.67 -19.87
CA LYS A 115 -0.77 1.86 -20.52
C LYS A 115 -1.12 2.93 -19.50
N THR A 116 -0.11 3.49 -18.85
CA THR A 116 -0.17 4.93 -18.60
C THR A 116 0.11 5.62 -19.94
N GLU A 117 -0.94 5.84 -20.72
CA GLU A 117 -0.89 6.82 -21.80
C GLU A 117 -0.42 8.14 -21.15
N SER A 118 0.78 8.56 -21.53
CA SER A 118 1.26 9.91 -21.30
C SER A 118 0.16 10.87 -21.76
N PRO A 119 -0.28 11.86 -20.96
CA PRO A 119 -1.16 12.88 -21.49
C PRO A 119 -0.42 13.56 -22.65
N GLU A 120 -1.03 13.56 -23.83
CA GLU A 120 -0.49 14.27 -24.99
C GLU A 120 -0.26 15.74 -24.59
N PRO A 121 0.87 16.35 -24.98
CA PRO A 121 1.04 17.77 -24.79
C PRO A 121 -0.10 18.48 -25.50
N LEU A 122 -0.86 19.29 -24.76
CA LEU A 122 -1.87 20.16 -25.34
C LEU A 122 -1.19 21.00 -26.43
N GLU A 123 -1.44 20.66 -27.69
CA GLU A 123 -1.22 21.58 -28.79
C GLU A 123 -2.10 22.79 -28.50
N THR A 124 -1.48 23.87 -28.01
CA THR A 124 -2.09 25.18 -28.07
C THR A 124 -2.16 25.57 -29.54
N ILE A 125 -3.32 25.32 -30.12
CA ILE A 125 -3.79 25.81 -31.42
C ILE A 125 -3.84 27.35 -31.37
N VAL A 126 -3.08 27.96 -32.30
CA VAL A 126 -3.14 29.33 -32.86
C VAL A 126 -3.01 30.52 -31.89
#